data_AF-A0A1J0LK25-F1
#
_entry.id   AF-A0A1J0LK25-F1
#
_cell.length_a   1.000
_cell.length_b   1.000
_cell.length_c   1.000
_cell.angle_alpha   90.00
_cell.angle_beta   90.00
_cell.angle_gamma   90.00
#
_symmetry.space_group_name_H-M   'P 1'
#
loop_
_entity.id
_entity.type
_entity.pdbx_description
1 polymer ?
#
loop_
_entity_poly.entity_id
_entity_poly.type
_entity_poly.pdbx_seq_one_letter_code
_entity_poly.pdbx_strand_id
1 'polypeptide(L)'
;MLRKNIIISCLFVFALVNCKQNKTEEKINEKEVEKTVVVDPKVALIKDLKLEGMEFKIPETDSVTIILASINPVDTISTFSYYNDMERGKVFLDQRKVFPIKSPYFVIPFHLSNQGSGVFNYLGLFKTDEKNGRPIHLESYFLGDRIQNIGLAAMGNQLVVNYISHGEEQSLSDTPNVKNTLILEIDNGRFLSKDQKK
;
A
#
# COMPACT_ATOMS: atom_id res chain seq x y z
N MET A 1 57.42 -23.80 -15.52
CA MET A 1 57.25 -25.18 -16.02
C MET A 1 57.46 -26.13 -14.84
N LEU A 2 56.51 -27.05 -14.59
CA LEU A 2 56.52 -28.19 -13.62
C LEU A 2 56.62 -27.84 -12.10
N ARG A 3 55.58 -27.99 -11.28
CA ARG A 3 54.90 -29.20 -10.71
C ARG A 3 55.81 -30.18 -9.95
N LYS A 4 55.49 -30.39 -8.66
CA LYS A 4 55.41 -31.65 -7.88
C LYS A 4 55.07 -31.28 -6.41
N ASN A 5 53.83 -31.46 -5.94
CA ASN A 5 53.28 -32.65 -5.24
C ASN A 5 54.24 -33.30 -4.23
N ILE A 6 53.85 -33.33 -2.94
CA ILE A 6 53.81 -34.52 -2.06
C ILE A 6 53.04 -34.18 -0.76
N ILE A 7 52.34 -35.22 -0.29
CA ILE A 7 51.28 -35.34 0.72
C ILE A 7 51.89 -35.60 2.12
N ILE A 8 51.02 -35.64 3.15
CA ILE A 8 51.14 -36.32 4.49
C ILE A 8 51.48 -35.31 5.60
N SER A 9 50.87 -35.24 6.78
CA SER A 9 49.71 -35.82 7.49
C SER A 9 49.78 -35.21 8.91
N CYS A 10 48.64 -35.02 9.61
CA CYS A 10 48.49 -34.92 11.07
C CYS A 10 49.43 -33.96 11.86
N LEU A 11 48.98 -33.06 12.74
CA LEU A 11 48.09 -33.28 13.87
C LEU A 11 47.78 -31.89 14.47
N PHE A 12 46.57 -31.73 14.99
CA PHE A 12 46.08 -30.55 15.72
C PHE A 12 46.93 -30.20 16.94
N VAL A 13 47.29 -28.92 17.09
CA VAL A 13 47.31 -28.22 18.40
C VAL A 13 46.79 -26.79 18.19
N PHE A 14 45.67 -26.49 18.87
CA PHE A 14 45.02 -25.19 18.93
C PHE A 14 45.90 -24.16 19.65
N ALA A 15 46.03 -22.96 19.06
CA ALA A 15 46.33 -21.75 19.79
C ALA A 15 45.37 -20.64 19.33
N LEU A 16 44.54 -20.21 20.27
CA LEU A 16 43.71 -19.02 20.19
C LEU A 16 44.60 -17.78 20.06
N VAL A 17 44.19 -16.82 19.23
CA VAL A 17 44.02 -15.38 19.54
C VAL A 17 43.79 -14.62 18.22
N ASN A 18 42.78 -13.76 18.26
CA ASN A 18 42.13 -13.02 17.17
C ASN A 18 43.07 -12.27 16.19
N CYS A 19 42.77 -12.36 14.89
CA CYS A 19 42.90 -11.22 13.97
C CYS A 19 41.98 -11.38 12.74
N LYS A 20 41.35 -10.27 12.32
CA LYS A 20 40.44 -10.12 11.17
C LYS A 20 41.22 -10.14 9.83
N GLN A 21 40.71 -10.83 8.80
CA GLN A 21 40.29 -10.27 7.49
C GLN A 21 40.01 -11.32 6.39
N ASN A 22 38.84 -11.14 5.75
CA ASN A 22 38.52 -11.24 4.31
C ASN A 22 38.40 -12.57 3.53
N LYS A 23 37.17 -12.74 2.97
CA LYS A 23 36.73 -13.33 1.67
C LYS A 23 37.03 -14.84 1.45
N THR A 24 36.12 -15.69 0.99
CA THR A 24 35.15 -15.61 -0.11
C THR A 24 34.04 -16.68 0.08
N GLU A 25 32.87 -16.43 -0.52
CA GLU A 25 31.71 -17.27 -0.90
C GLU A 25 31.90 -18.81 -0.80
N GLU A 26 30.93 -19.67 -0.47
CA GLU A 26 29.52 -19.72 -0.84
C GLU A 26 28.86 -20.84 0.00
N LYS A 27 27.70 -20.59 0.62
CA LYS A 27 26.66 -21.59 0.89
C LYS A 27 25.41 -20.86 1.37
N ILE A 28 24.47 -20.70 0.45
CA ILE A 28 23.13 -20.16 0.70
C ILE A 28 22.44 -21.16 1.63
N ASN A 29 22.09 -20.72 2.83
CA ASN A 29 21.16 -21.42 3.69
C ASN A 29 20.15 -20.38 4.18
N GLU A 30 18.93 -20.51 3.67
CA GLU A 30 17.78 -19.67 3.97
C GLU A 30 17.46 -19.78 5.46
N LYS A 31 17.86 -18.75 6.23
CA LYS A 31 17.26 -18.45 7.52
C LYS A 31 16.83 -16.99 7.49
N GLU A 32 15.59 -16.84 7.05
CA GLU A 32 14.62 -15.81 7.43
C GLU A 32 15.12 -14.87 8.52
N VAL A 33 15.62 -13.71 8.11
CA VAL A 33 15.82 -12.57 9.00
C VAL A 33 14.44 -12.01 9.27
N GLU A 34 13.84 -12.49 10.36
CA GLU A 34 12.68 -11.89 11.01
C GLU A 34 13.08 -10.46 11.42
N LYS A 35 12.89 -9.51 10.51
CA LYS A 35 12.98 -8.09 10.83
C LYS A 35 11.92 -7.83 11.88
N THR A 36 12.37 -7.57 13.09
CA THR A 36 11.55 -7.13 14.22
C THR A 36 10.91 -5.80 13.82
N VAL A 37 9.72 -5.86 13.23
CA VAL A 37 8.87 -4.71 13.00
C VAL A 37 8.43 -4.26 14.38
N VAL A 38 8.94 -3.12 14.85
CA VAL A 38 8.38 -2.43 16.01
C VAL A 38 6.98 -2.01 15.60
N VAL A 39 5.99 -2.84 15.93
CA VAL A 39 4.58 -2.55 15.65
C VAL A 39 4.18 -1.42 16.59
N ASP A 40 4.02 -0.20 16.04
CA ASP A 40 3.42 0.93 16.77
C ASP A 40 2.05 0.46 17.32
N PRO A 41 1.74 0.64 18.61
CA PRO A 41 0.45 0.24 19.19
C PRO A 41 -0.77 0.81 18.45
N LYS A 42 -0.63 1.85 17.62
CA LYS A 42 -1.68 2.37 16.74
C LYS A 42 -2.02 1.47 15.55
N VAL A 43 -1.10 0.61 15.11
CA VAL A 43 -1.32 -0.39 14.06
C VAL A 43 -2.28 -1.49 14.55
N ALA A 44 -2.33 -1.74 15.87
CA ALA A 44 -3.27 -2.70 16.46
C ALA A 44 -4.73 -2.20 16.38
N LEU A 45 -4.97 -0.89 16.54
CA LEU A 45 -6.32 -0.29 16.49
C LEU A 45 -7.00 -0.48 15.11
N ILE A 46 -6.22 -0.56 14.04
CA ILE A 46 -6.71 -0.70 12.67
C ILE A 46 -7.09 -2.14 12.33
N LYS A 47 -6.50 -3.14 13.00
CA LYS A 47 -6.85 -4.55 12.77
C LYS A 47 -8.29 -4.88 13.17
N ASP A 48 -8.84 -4.15 14.13
CA ASP A 48 -10.21 -4.34 14.62
C ASP A 48 -11.22 -3.40 13.94
N LEU A 49 -10.79 -2.67 12.91
CA LEU A 49 -11.61 -1.70 12.21
C LEU A 49 -12.75 -2.40 11.46
N LYS A 50 -13.98 -2.20 11.94
CA LYS A 50 -15.18 -2.70 11.27
C LYS A 50 -15.50 -1.79 10.09
N LEU A 51 -15.03 -2.18 8.91
CA LEU A 51 -15.41 -1.53 7.66
C LEU A 51 -16.88 -1.80 7.29
N GLU A 52 -17.50 -2.83 7.87
CA GLU A 52 -18.91 -3.15 7.63
C GLU A 52 -19.84 -2.02 8.11
N GLY A 53 -20.83 -1.70 7.29
CA GLY A 53 -21.82 -0.64 7.48
C GLY A 53 -21.24 0.77 7.51
N MET A 54 -20.00 0.94 7.05
CA MET A 54 -19.44 2.24 6.77
C MET A 54 -20.16 2.90 5.58
N GLU A 55 -20.41 4.20 5.69
CA GLU A 55 -20.86 5.04 4.58
C GLU A 55 -19.67 5.55 3.78
N PHE A 56 -19.68 5.29 2.47
CA PHE A 56 -18.62 5.69 1.56
C PHE A 56 -19.21 6.49 0.40
N LYS A 57 -18.73 7.73 0.23
CA LYS A 57 -19.14 8.61 -0.88
C LYS A 57 -18.37 8.24 -2.13
N ILE A 58 -19.08 7.91 -3.21
CA ILE A 58 -18.47 7.62 -4.50
C ILE A 58 -17.95 8.95 -5.10
N PRO A 59 -16.64 9.06 -5.41
CA PRO A 59 -16.09 10.21 -6.11
C PRO A 59 -16.81 10.49 -7.44
N GLU A 60 -16.84 11.74 -7.87
CA GLU A 60 -17.45 12.18 -9.14
C GLU A 60 -18.95 11.84 -9.29
N THR A 61 -19.64 11.55 -8.18
CA THR A 61 -21.09 11.39 -8.17
C THR A 61 -21.71 12.40 -7.19
N ASP A 62 -22.81 13.02 -7.62
CA ASP A 62 -23.39 14.13 -6.87
C ASP A 62 -23.97 13.73 -5.51
N SER A 63 -24.29 12.46 -5.26
CA SER A 63 -24.86 11.99 -3.97
C SER A 63 -24.89 10.46 -3.79
N VAL A 64 -23.97 9.69 -4.38
CA VAL A 64 -23.99 8.23 -4.16
C VAL A 64 -23.18 7.89 -2.91
N THR A 65 -23.88 7.37 -1.91
CA THR A 65 -23.26 6.73 -0.75
C THR A 65 -23.53 5.24 -0.81
N ILE A 66 -22.47 4.43 -0.74
CA ILE A 66 -22.60 3.00 -0.53
C ILE A 66 -22.43 2.69 0.94
N ILE A 67 -23.23 1.76 1.43
CA ILE A 67 -23.02 1.13 2.74
C ILE A 67 -22.25 -0.15 2.47
N LEU A 68 -21.10 -0.31 3.11
CA LEU A 68 -20.31 -1.52 2.97
C LEU A 68 -21.06 -2.71 3.59
N ALA A 69 -21.83 -3.44 2.77
CA ALA A 69 -22.52 -4.65 3.17
C ALA A 69 -21.52 -5.77 3.50
N SER A 70 -21.97 -6.71 4.34
CA SER A 70 -21.24 -7.85 4.90
C SER A 70 -19.96 -8.22 4.13
N ILE A 71 -18.86 -8.12 4.86
CA ILE A 71 -17.53 -8.47 4.39
C ILE A 71 -17.40 -9.98 4.50
N ASN A 72 -17.21 -10.68 3.39
CA ASN A 72 -16.80 -12.06 3.42
C ASN A 72 -15.36 -12.13 3.96
N PRO A 73 -15.09 -12.83 5.08
CA PRO A 73 -13.75 -12.91 5.66
C PRO A 73 -12.73 -13.60 4.76
N VAL A 74 -13.18 -14.32 3.73
CA VAL A 74 -12.32 -14.94 2.71
C VAL A 74 -11.93 -13.94 1.62
N ASP A 75 -12.81 -12.99 1.31
CA ASP A 75 -12.61 -12.01 0.25
C ASP A 75 -11.90 -10.77 0.80
N THR A 76 -10.59 -10.71 0.59
CA THR A 76 -9.77 -9.56 0.99
C THR A 76 -10.10 -8.27 0.23
N ILE A 77 -10.82 -8.39 -0.89
CA ILE A 77 -11.29 -7.28 -1.72
C ILE A 77 -12.81 -7.24 -1.63
N SER A 78 -13.34 -6.16 -1.07
CA SER A 78 -14.77 -5.90 -1.10
C SER A 78 -15.17 -5.26 -2.41
N THR A 79 -16.24 -5.78 -3.02
CA THR A 79 -16.82 -5.25 -4.26
C THR A 79 -18.22 -4.71 -4.00
N PHE A 80 -18.48 -3.46 -4.39
CA PHE A 80 -19.77 -2.80 -4.20
C PHE A 80 -20.29 -2.28 -5.52
N SER A 81 -21.48 -2.71 -5.93
CA SER A 81 -22.13 -2.14 -7.10
C SER A 81 -22.88 -0.86 -6.72
N TYR A 82 -22.83 0.16 -7.56
CA TYR A 82 -23.63 1.37 -7.40
C TYR A 82 -24.40 1.72 -8.67
N TYR A 83 -25.48 2.48 -8.50
CA TYR A 83 -26.31 3.00 -9.58
C TYR A 83 -26.85 4.38 -9.20
N ASN A 84 -26.77 5.36 -10.10
CA ASN A 84 -27.25 6.73 -9.87
C ASN A 84 -28.16 7.25 -11.01
N ASP A 85 -28.98 6.36 -11.57
CA ASP A 85 -29.86 6.58 -12.73
C ASP A 85 -29.13 6.82 -14.06
N MET A 86 -27.95 7.43 -14.06
CA MET A 86 -27.15 7.71 -15.25
C MET A 86 -25.94 6.78 -15.42
N GLU A 87 -25.37 6.29 -14.32
CA GLU A 87 -24.14 5.51 -14.29
C GLU A 87 -24.30 4.28 -13.40
N ARG A 88 -23.69 3.17 -13.85
CA ARG A 88 -23.51 1.96 -13.04
C ARG A 88 -22.03 1.70 -12.92
N GLY A 89 -21.62 1.24 -11.76
CA GLY A 89 -20.23 0.87 -11.55
C GLY A 89 -20.03 -0.04 -10.38
N LYS A 90 -18.76 -0.36 -10.16
CA LYS A 90 -18.28 -1.16 -9.04
C LYS A 90 -17.15 -0.42 -8.34
N VAL A 91 -17.19 -0.43 -7.02
CA VAL A 91 -16.09 -0.04 -6.14
C VAL A 91 -15.39 -1.29 -5.69
N PHE A 92 -14.07 -1.27 -5.73
CA PHE A 92 -13.21 -2.33 -5.22
C PHE A 92 -12.29 -1.76 -4.16
N LEU A 93 -12.39 -2.30 -2.94
CA LEU A 93 -11.65 -1.85 -1.78
C LEU A 93 -10.87 -3.05 -1.21
N ASP A 94 -9.54 -3.00 -1.25
CA ASP A 94 -8.69 -4.03 -0.63
C ASP A 94 -8.46 -3.67 0.84
N GLN A 95 -9.08 -4.43 1.74
CA GLN A 95 -9.07 -4.16 3.18
C GLN A 95 -7.69 -4.37 3.80
N ARG A 96 -6.79 -5.10 3.13
CA ARG A 96 -5.41 -5.27 3.61
C ARG A 96 -4.57 -4.02 3.36
N LYS A 97 -5.06 -3.08 2.55
CA LYS A 97 -4.37 -1.84 2.20
C LYS A 97 -4.79 -0.65 3.07
N VAL A 98 -5.46 -0.90 4.19
CA VAL A 98 -5.69 0.14 5.20
C VAL A 98 -4.34 0.60 5.74
N PHE A 99 -4.04 1.89 5.59
CA PHE A 99 -2.74 2.44 5.91
C PHE A 99 -2.86 3.60 6.91
N PRO A 100 -2.36 3.45 8.16
CA PRO A 100 -2.32 4.55 9.12
C PRO A 100 -1.44 5.69 8.63
N ILE A 101 -1.89 6.93 8.82
CA ILE A 101 -1.06 8.12 8.62
C ILE A 101 -0.68 8.68 9.99
N LYS A 102 -1.67 9.22 10.68
CA LYS A 102 -1.58 9.75 12.03
C LYS A 102 -2.97 9.70 12.63
N SER A 103 -3.09 9.14 13.82
CA SER A 103 -4.38 9.10 14.53
C SER A 103 -5.03 10.50 14.60
N PRO A 104 -6.34 10.61 14.27
CA PRO A 104 -7.29 9.51 14.00
C PRO A 104 -7.42 9.13 12.51
N TYR A 105 -6.52 9.60 11.64
CA TYR A 105 -6.60 9.47 10.19
C TYR A 105 -5.83 8.28 9.64
N PHE A 106 -6.43 7.68 8.62
CA PHE A 106 -5.84 6.62 7.81
C PHE A 106 -6.38 6.69 6.38
N VAL A 107 -5.74 5.99 5.46
CA VAL A 107 -6.17 5.93 4.06
C VAL A 107 -6.40 4.51 3.60
N ILE A 108 -7.27 4.35 2.60
CA ILE A 108 -7.46 3.09 1.89
C ILE A 108 -7.42 3.37 0.38
N PRO A 109 -6.50 2.76 -0.37
CA PRO A 109 -6.56 2.71 -1.82
C PRO A 109 -7.78 1.93 -2.29
N PHE A 110 -8.53 2.48 -3.24
CA PHE A 110 -9.64 1.81 -3.90
C PHE A 110 -9.67 2.14 -5.38
N HIS A 111 -10.41 1.37 -6.14
CA HIS A 111 -10.67 1.70 -7.54
C HIS A 111 -12.14 1.58 -7.89
N LEU A 112 -12.54 2.39 -8.87
CA LEU A 112 -13.86 2.43 -9.46
C LEU A 112 -13.77 1.91 -10.89
N SER A 113 -14.74 1.10 -11.28
CA SER A 113 -15.02 0.76 -12.67
C SER A 113 -16.45 1.17 -12.98
N ASN A 114 -16.67 1.91 -14.06
CA ASN A 114 -18.00 2.30 -14.52
C ASN A 114 -18.40 1.50 -15.76
N GLN A 115 -19.51 1.87 -16.43
CA GLN A 115 -20.00 1.18 -17.64
C GLN A 115 -19.03 1.25 -18.84
N GLY A 116 -17.91 1.97 -18.72
CA GLY A 116 -16.81 1.95 -19.68
C GLY A 116 -15.77 0.87 -19.37
N SER A 117 -14.62 0.97 -20.02
CA SER A 117 -13.45 0.10 -19.76
C SER A 117 -12.44 0.73 -18.80
N GLY A 118 -12.75 1.91 -18.24
CA GLY A 118 -11.87 2.65 -17.33
C GLY A 118 -11.74 1.98 -15.95
N VAL A 119 -10.57 2.12 -15.34
CA VAL A 119 -10.33 1.71 -13.95
C VAL A 119 -9.67 2.87 -13.22
N PHE A 120 -10.48 3.64 -12.52
CA PHE A 120 -10.08 4.88 -11.87
C PHE A 120 -9.62 4.58 -10.45
N ASN A 121 -8.37 4.90 -10.13
CA ASN A 121 -7.76 4.62 -8.84
C ASN A 121 -7.79 5.86 -7.96
N TYR A 122 -8.06 5.67 -6.68
CA TYR A 122 -8.22 6.73 -5.70
C TYR A 122 -7.57 6.36 -4.37
N LEU A 123 -7.30 7.39 -3.56
CA LEU A 123 -7.09 7.26 -2.12
C LEU A 123 -8.28 7.82 -1.38
N GLY A 124 -8.94 7.00 -0.56
CA GLY A 124 -9.93 7.49 0.39
C GLY A 124 -9.22 7.88 1.69
N LEU A 125 -9.55 9.06 2.22
CA LEU A 125 -9.18 9.52 3.55
C LEU A 125 -10.32 9.20 4.51
N PHE A 126 -9.94 8.61 5.64
CA PHE A 126 -10.87 8.15 6.65
C PHE A 126 -10.44 8.63 8.01
N LYS A 127 -11.41 8.78 8.91
CA LYS A 127 -11.18 8.99 10.35
C LYS A 127 -11.84 7.88 11.14
N THR A 128 -11.16 7.39 12.17
CA THR A 128 -11.76 6.47 13.15
C THR A 128 -12.82 7.18 13.98
N ASP A 129 -14.02 6.62 14.06
CA ASP A 129 -15.05 7.04 15.03
C ASP A 129 -14.98 6.16 16.28
N GLU A 130 -14.43 6.71 17.35
CA GLU A 130 -14.32 6.00 18.64
C GLU A 130 -15.69 5.75 19.30
N LYS A 131 -16.74 6.53 18.94
CA LYS A 131 -18.07 6.38 19.55
C LYS A 131 -18.86 5.24 18.92
N ASN A 132 -18.84 5.17 17.59
CA ASN A 132 -19.65 4.21 16.83
C ASN A 132 -18.85 3.00 16.32
N GLY A 133 -17.52 3.04 16.43
CA GLY A 133 -16.62 1.96 16.01
C GLY A 133 -16.53 1.75 14.49
N ARG A 134 -17.13 2.64 13.69
CA ARG A 134 -17.11 2.60 12.22
C ARG A 134 -16.30 3.78 11.68
N PRO A 135 -15.53 3.62 10.60
CA PRO A 135 -14.85 4.76 10.01
C PRO A 135 -15.81 5.74 9.34
N ILE A 136 -15.36 6.99 9.26
CA ILE A 136 -16.03 8.06 8.53
C ILE A 136 -15.17 8.39 7.31
N HIS A 137 -15.74 8.29 6.10
CA HIS A 137 -15.10 8.77 4.88
C HIS A 137 -15.09 10.30 4.88
N LEU A 138 -13.94 10.90 4.61
CA LEU A 138 -13.77 12.34 4.65
C LEU A 138 -13.58 12.93 3.25
N GLU A 139 -12.67 12.36 2.47
CA GLU A 139 -12.33 12.87 1.13
C GLU A 139 -11.73 11.75 0.29
N SER A 140 -11.80 11.89 -1.03
CA SER A 140 -11.12 11.01 -1.97
C SER A 140 -10.20 11.81 -2.87
N TYR A 141 -9.03 11.27 -3.16
CA TYR A 141 -8.05 11.85 -4.07
C TYR A 141 -7.86 10.96 -5.28
N PHE A 142 -8.04 11.49 -6.49
CA PHE A 142 -7.84 10.75 -7.73
C PHE A 142 -6.34 10.56 -8.02
N LEU A 143 -5.91 9.30 -8.17
CA LEU A 143 -4.52 8.96 -8.47
C LEU A 143 -4.26 8.78 -9.98
N GLY A 144 -5.28 8.35 -10.73
CA GLY A 144 -5.15 8.12 -12.17
C GLY A 144 -5.96 6.92 -12.69
N ASP A 145 -6.04 6.81 -14.01
CA ASP A 145 -6.60 5.67 -14.71
C ASP A 145 -5.56 4.54 -14.85
N ARG A 146 -5.97 3.29 -14.62
CA ARG A 146 -5.18 2.05 -14.80
C ARG A 146 -3.75 2.08 -14.23
N ILE A 147 -3.54 2.72 -13.08
CA ILE A 147 -2.24 2.74 -12.40
C ILE A 147 -1.94 1.39 -11.72
N GLN A 148 -0.67 1.13 -11.43
CA GLN A 148 -0.20 -0.08 -10.76
C GLN A 148 0.72 0.23 -9.57
N ASN A 149 0.90 -0.77 -8.70
CA ASN A 149 1.89 -0.77 -7.62
C ASN A 149 1.81 0.44 -6.68
N ILE A 150 0.60 0.77 -6.21
CA ILE A 150 0.40 1.81 -5.19
C ILE A 150 1.12 1.41 -3.90
N GLY A 151 2.16 2.17 -3.54
CA GLY A 151 2.90 2.09 -2.30
C GLY A 151 2.68 3.34 -1.46
N LEU A 152 2.54 3.16 -0.14
CA LEU A 152 2.26 4.24 0.81
C LEU A 152 3.35 4.31 1.87
N ALA A 153 3.75 5.54 2.21
CA ALA A 153 4.62 5.84 3.35
C ALA A 153 4.11 7.11 4.03
N ALA A 154 4.16 7.18 5.36
CA ALA A 154 3.74 8.35 6.11
C ALA A 154 4.83 8.85 7.07
N MET A 155 4.91 10.17 7.22
CA MET A 155 5.73 10.85 8.22
C MET A 155 4.93 12.00 8.82
N GLY A 156 4.39 11.80 10.02
CA GLY A 156 3.50 12.77 10.66
C GLY A 156 2.22 12.97 9.85
N ASN A 157 1.96 14.19 9.40
CA ASN A 157 0.79 14.51 8.56
C ASN A 157 1.05 14.34 7.06
N GLN A 158 2.28 14.00 6.66
CA GLN A 158 2.63 13.84 5.26
C GLN A 158 2.45 12.39 4.82
N LEU A 159 1.78 12.20 3.69
CA LEU A 159 1.62 10.94 2.99
C LEU A 159 2.39 11.00 1.67
N VAL A 160 3.30 10.05 1.47
CA VAL A 160 4.00 9.83 0.21
C VAL A 160 3.36 8.65 -0.49
N VAL A 161 2.93 8.86 -1.73
CA VAL A 161 2.26 7.87 -2.56
C VAL A 161 3.14 7.60 -3.77
N ASN A 162 3.56 6.36 -3.94
CA ASN A 162 4.31 5.92 -5.11
C ASN A 162 3.42 5.02 -5.96
N TYR A 163 3.43 5.20 -7.28
CA TYR A 163 2.65 4.38 -8.20
C TYR A 163 3.26 4.39 -9.59
N ILE A 164 2.82 3.47 -10.44
CA ILE A 164 3.23 3.39 -11.85
C ILE A 164 2.04 3.74 -12.72
N SER A 165 2.19 4.73 -13.60
CA SER A 165 1.18 5.15 -14.57
C SER A 165 1.67 4.95 -16.00
N HIS A 166 0.75 5.15 -16.95
CA HIS A 166 1.10 5.33 -18.35
C HIS A 166 1.78 6.69 -18.57
N GLY A 167 2.67 6.76 -19.55
CA GLY A 167 3.20 8.03 -20.08
C GLY A 167 2.23 8.70 -21.05
N GLU A 168 2.46 9.96 -21.39
CA GLU A 168 1.56 10.76 -22.25
C GLU A 168 1.32 10.13 -23.63
N GLU A 169 2.34 9.52 -24.22
CA GLU A 169 2.26 8.87 -25.54
C GLU A 169 2.00 7.35 -25.44
N GLN A 170 1.81 6.82 -24.24
CA GLN A 170 1.65 5.39 -24.03
C GLN A 170 0.17 4.97 -24.16
N SER A 171 -0.08 3.85 -24.84
CA SER A 171 -1.41 3.25 -24.90
C SER A 171 -1.87 2.74 -23.52
N LEU A 172 -3.12 3.03 -23.14
CA LEU A 172 -3.74 2.50 -21.92
C LEU A 172 -3.95 0.97 -21.93
N SER A 173 -3.74 0.31 -23.07
CA SER A 173 -3.74 -1.15 -23.19
C SER A 173 -2.39 -1.77 -22.82
N ASP A 174 -1.32 -0.99 -22.83
CA ASP A 174 0.02 -1.46 -22.45
C ASP A 174 0.18 -1.47 -20.92
N THR A 175 1.23 -2.12 -20.44
CA THR A 175 1.57 -2.08 -19.00
C THR A 175 2.17 -0.72 -18.62
N PRO A 176 1.64 -0.01 -17.61
CA PRO A 176 2.23 1.22 -17.07
C PRO A 176 3.73 1.10 -16.83
N ASN A 177 4.51 2.13 -17.15
CA ASN A 177 5.97 2.11 -16.96
C ASN A 177 6.56 3.40 -16.36
N VAL A 178 5.75 4.44 -16.14
CA VAL A 178 6.21 5.72 -15.56
C VAL A 178 6.03 5.66 -14.05
N LYS A 179 7.13 5.79 -13.31
CA LYS A 179 7.09 5.88 -11.85
C LYS A 179 6.75 7.29 -11.43
N ASN A 180 5.76 7.42 -10.56
CA ASN A 180 5.32 8.69 -9.99
C ASN A 180 5.45 8.66 -8.47
N THR A 181 5.72 9.83 -7.92
CA THR A 181 5.68 10.10 -6.48
C THR A 181 4.80 11.32 -6.27
N LEU A 182 3.75 11.15 -5.47
CA LEU A 182 2.84 12.21 -5.06
C LEU A 182 3.00 12.43 -3.56
N ILE A 183 3.17 13.70 -3.16
CA ILE A 183 3.25 14.09 -1.76
C ILE A 183 1.95 14.83 -1.38
N LEU A 184 1.22 14.23 -0.45
CA LEU A 184 0.01 14.80 0.14
C LEU A 184 0.27 15.19 1.59
N GLU A 185 -0.30 16.29 2.02
CA GLU A 185 -0.36 16.68 3.43
C GLU A 185 -1.80 16.56 3.91
N ILE A 186 -1.99 15.99 5.11
CA ILE A 186 -3.30 15.85 5.71
C ILE A 186 -3.51 16.98 6.71
N ASP A 187 -4.51 17.82 6.44
CA ASP A 187 -4.95 18.86 7.35
C ASP A 187 -6.47 18.87 7.47
N ASN A 188 -6.97 18.94 8.71
CA ASN A 188 -8.40 19.01 9.03
C ASN A 188 -9.29 18.01 8.28
N GLY A 189 -8.78 16.78 8.04
CA GLY A 189 -9.52 15.74 7.33
C GLY A 189 -9.57 15.92 5.82
N ARG A 190 -8.61 16.62 5.24
CA ARG A 190 -8.48 16.84 3.79
C ARG A 190 -7.06 16.57 3.29
N PHE A 191 -6.96 16.22 2.01
CA PHE A 191 -5.71 16.15 1.27
C PHE A 191 -5.32 17.54 0.75
N LEU A 192 -4.09 17.94 1.02
CA LEU A 192 -3.44 19.12 0.44
C LEU A 192 -2.29 18.64 -0.45
N SER A 193 -2.38 18.84 -1.76
CA SER A 193 -1.29 18.47 -2.67
C SER A 193 -0.22 19.56 -2.69
N LYS A 194 1.06 19.16 -2.66
CA LYS A 194 2.18 20.09 -2.81
C LYS A 194 2.58 20.35 -4.27
N ASP A 195 2.09 19.51 -5.19
CA ASP A 195 2.51 19.48 -6.59
C ASP A 195 1.38 19.88 -7.56
N GLN A 196 0.83 21.08 -7.38
CA GLN A 196 0.09 21.75 -8.45
C GLN A 196 0.88 22.98 -8.88
N LYS A 197 1.99 22.77 -9.60
CA LYS A 197 2.45 23.79 -10.54
C LYS A 197 1.39 23.87 -11.63
N LYS A 198 0.63 24.96 -11.55
CA LYS A 198 -0.37 25.41 -12.50
C LYS A 198 0.20 25.55 -13.91
#